data_AF-A0A8S3ADZ7-F1
#
_entry.id   AF-A0A8S3ADZ7-F1
#
_cell.length_a   1.000
_cell.length_b   1.000
_cell.length_c   1.000
_cell.angle_alpha   90.00
_cell.angle_beta   90.00
_cell.angle_gamma   90.00
#
_symmetry.space_group_name_H-M   'P 1'
#
loop_
_entity.id
_entity.type
_entity.pdbx_description
1 polymer ?
#
loop_
_entity_poly.entity_id
_entity_poly.type
_entity_poly.pdbx_seq_one_letter_code
_entity_poly.pdbx_strand_id
1 'polypeptide(L)' 'VKNLHSCIKIAEDFVSAENLDRCLITTNEFRSLSSTHTNHADILQAKNILYYSTRDALNSLIESNQTDPSLESSSSNVHN' A
#
# COMPACT_ATOMS: atom_id res chain seq x y z
N VAL A 1 -4.59 -1.69 27.48
CA VAL A 1 -4.95 -3.05 27.98
C VAL A 1 -4.24 -3.32 29.29
N LYS A 2 -4.94 -3.77 30.34
CA LYS A 2 -4.34 -4.16 31.63
C LYS A 2 -4.31 -5.68 31.76
N ASN A 3 -3.15 -6.26 32.05
CA ASN A 3 -3.03 -7.68 32.36
C ASN A 3 -3.08 -7.86 33.88
N LEU A 4 -4.03 -8.65 34.40
CA LEU A 4 -4.15 -8.91 35.86
C LEU A 4 -3.26 -10.08 36.32
N HIS A 5 -2.80 -10.90 35.38
CA HIS A 5 -1.89 -12.03 35.58
C HIS A 5 -0.86 -12.09 34.44
N SER A 6 0.09 -13.03 34.50
CA SER A 6 1.02 -13.27 33.39
C SER A 6 0.27 -13.62 32.10
N CYS A 7 0.56 -12.90 31.04
CA CYS A 7 -0.06 -13.08 29.73
C CYS A 7 0.98 -12.89 28.62
N ILE A 8 0.81 -13.63 27.52
CA ILE A 8 1.50 -13.40 26.25
C ILE A 8 0.53 -12.65 25.34
N LYS A 9 1.02 -11.67 24.58
CA LYS A 9 0.25 -10.96 23.55
C LYS A 9 0.89 -11.20 22.20
N ILE A 10 0.06 -11.56 21.23
CA ILE A 10 0.41 -11.66 19.82
C ILE A 10 -0.54 -10.74 19.09
N ALA A 11 0.01 -9.90 18.22
CA ALA A 11 -0.74 -9.04 17.33
C ALA A 11 0.00 -8.99 16.00
N GLU A 12 -0.77 -8.92 14.93
CA GLU A 12 -0.30 -8.66 13.57
C GLU A 12 -1.16 -7.54 13.03
N ASP A 13 -0.51 -6.44 12.66
CA ASP A 13 -1.18 -5.25 12.17
C ASP A 13 -1.25 -5.29 10.64
N PHE A 14 -2.42 -4.93 10.09
CA PHE A 14 -2.61 -4.77 8.65
C PHE A 14 -3.43 -3.52 8.37
N VAL A 15 -3.33 -3.02 7.13
CA VAL A 15 -4.17 -1.93 6.62
C VAL A 15 -4.85 -2.40 5.36
N SER A 16 -6.19 -2.40 5.38
CA SER A 16 -7.01 -2.65 4.21
C SER A 16 -6.89 -1.51 3.20
N ALA A 17 -7.10 -1.81 1.92
CA ALA A 17 -7.00 -0.81 0.86
C ALA A 17 -8.03 0.33 1.06
N GLU A 18 -9.21 0.00 1.57
CA GLU A 18 -10.33 0.92 1.79
C GLU A 18 -10.08 1.91 2.93
N ASN A 19 -9.14 1.63 3.84
CA ASN A 19 -8.87 2.46 5.02
C ASN A 19 -7.49 3.11 4.99
N LEU A 20 -6.80 3.03 3.85
CA LEU A 20 -5.46 3.58 3.67
C LEU A 20 -5.42 5.10 3.87
N ASP A 21 -6.44 5.81 3.40
CA ASP A 21 -6.61 7.26 3.59
C ASP A 21 -6.61 7.63 5.08
N ARG A 22 -7.42 6.92 5.86
CA ARG A 22 -7.53 7.12 7.31
C ARG A 22 -6.26 6.73 8.03
N CYS A 23 -5.58 5.67 7.58
CA CYS A 23 -4.27 5.27 8.11
C CYS A 23 -3.25 6.40 7.92
N LEU A 24 -3.16 6.99 6.72
CA LEU A 24 -2.23 8.07 6.44
C LEU A 24 -2.52 9.32 7.27
N ILE A 25 -3.80 9.71 7.41
CA ILE A 25 -4.21 10.84 8.26
C ILE A 25 -3.79 10.59 9.71
N THR A 26 -4.19 9.45 10.27
CA THR A 26 -3.91 9.11 11.67
C THR A 26 -2.40 9.04 11.94
N THR A 27 -1.62 8.50 11.00
CA THR A 27 -0.16 8.45 11.10
C THR A 27 0.45 9.87 11.15
N ASN A 28 -0.08 10.81 10.36
CA ASN A 28 0.36 12.21 10.41
C ASN A 28 -0.05 12.91 11.70
N GLU A 29 -1.25 12.65 12.22
CA GLU A 29 -1.70 13.16 13.51
C GLU A 29 -0.76 12.70 14.63
N PHE A 30 -0.38 11.42 14.66
CA PHE A 30 0.57 10.87 15.63
C PHE A 30 1.95 11.55 15.56
N ARG A 31 2.47 11.81 14.35
CA ARG A 31 3.73 12.55 14.15
C ARG A 31 3.66 13.99 14.64
N SER A 32 2.48 14.60 14.61
CA SER A 32 2.29 15.98 15.05
C SER A 32 2.18 16.13 16.57
N LEU A 33 2.12 15.01 17.31
CA LEU A 33 2.09 15.03 18.77
C LEU A 33 3.42 15.51 19.37
N SER A 34 3.36 15.92 20.64
CA SER A 34 4.52 16.32 21.45
C SER A 34 5.68 15.31 21.35
N SER A 35 6.93 15.80 21.46
CA SER A 35 8.14 14.98 21.52
C SER A 35 8.19 14.01 22.71
N THR A 36 7.35 14.22 23.72
CA THR A 36 7.15 13.27 24.84
C THR A 36 6.37 12.02 24.45
N HIS A 37 5.75 12.00 23.26
CA HIS A 37 5.09 10.82 22.72
C HIS A 37 6.12 9.88 22.07
N THR A 38 6.13 8.61 22.45
CA THR A 38 7.13 7.63 21.98
C THR A 38 6.85 7.06 20.60
N ASN A 39 5.65 7.29 20.05
CA ASN A 39 5.17 6.62 18.83
C ASN A 39 5.17 7.56 17.61
N HIS A 40 6.35 8.09 17.27
CA HIS A 40 6.57 8.95 16.09
C HIS A 40 7.08 8.18 14.86
N ALA A 41 7.46 6.92 15.06
CA ALA A 41 8.08 6.10 14.01
C ALA A 41 7.03 5.65 12.97
N ASP A 42 7.37 5.80 11.68
CA ASP A 42 6.62 5.19 10.58
C ASP A 42 6.95 3.70 10.47
N ILE A 43 6.34 2.89 11.33
CA ILE A 43 6.64 1.45 11.38
C ILE A 43 6.05 0.74 10.14
N LEU A 44 4.87 1.16 9.70
CA LEU A 44 4.15 0.51 8.62
C LEU A 44 4.63 0.95 7.22
N GLN A 45 5.16 2.17 7.09
CA GLN A 45 5.57 2.75 5.80
C GLN A 45 4.45 2.69 4.75
N ALA A 46 3.23 3.06 5.15
CA ALA A 46 2.01 2.90 4.33
C ALA A 46 2.11 3.50 2.91
N LYS A 47 2.92 4.56 2.73
CA LYS A 47 3.19 5.15 1.41
C LYS A 47 3.96 4.21 0.47
N ASN A 48 4.92 3.44 1.00
CA ASN A 48 5.68 2.46 0.21
C ASN A 48 4.77 1.32 -0.21
N ILE A 49 3.97 0.80 0.73
CA ILE A 49 2.99 -0.26 0.46
C ILE A 49 2.06 0.20 -0.68
N LEU A 50 1.46 1.39 -0.58
CA LEU A 50 0.61 1.94 -1.63
C LEU A 50 1.29 1.98 -2.99
N TYR A 51 2.51 2.54 -3.03
CA TYR A 51 3.26 2.71 -4.27
C TYR A 51 3.53 1.35 -4.95
N TYR A 52 4.07 0.39 -4.21
CA TYR A 52 4.41 -0.91 -4.76
C TYR A 52 3.17 -1.73 -5.11
N SER A 53 2.13 -1.74 -4.28
CA SER A 53 0.87 -2.42 -4.60
C SER A 53 0.23 -1.87 -5.88
N THR A 54 0.25 -0.56 -6.09
CA THR A 54 -0.31 0.05 -7.31
C THR A 54 0.52 -0.29 -8.53
N ARG A 55 1.86 -0.20 -8.42
CA ARG A 55 2.77 -0.54 -9.51
C ARG A 55 2.62 -2.00 -9.92
N ASP A 56 2.55 -2.90 -8.95
CA ASP A 56 2.46 -4.33 -9.20
C ASP A 56 1.09 -4.68 -9.81
N ALA A 57 -0.02 -4.08 -9.34
CA ALA A 57 -1.34 -4.24 -9.95
C ALA A 57 -1.37 -3.75 -11.41
N LEU A 58 -0.74 -2.62 -11.71
CA LEU A 58 -0.63 -2.10 -13.07
C LEU A 58 0.20 -3.03 -13.96
N ASN A 59 1.34 -3.52 -13.47
CA ASN A 59 2.17 -4.48 -14.20
C ASN A 59 1.39 -5.75 -14.52
N SER A 60 0.66 -6.31 -13.55
CA SER A 60 -0.18 -7.49 -13.76
C SER A 60 -1.26 -7.23 -14.82
N LEU A 61 -1.85 -6.04 -14.84
CA LEU A 61 -2.83 -5.67 -15.87
C LEU A 61 -2.18 -5.58 -17.27
N ILE A 62 -1.02 -4.94 -17.37
CA ILE A 62 -0.27 -4.82 -18.64
C ILE A 62 0.12 -6.21 -19.17
N GLU A 63 0.65 -7.07 -18.31
CA GLU A 63 1.00 -8.45 -18.65
C GLU A 63 -0.22 -9.23 -19.16
N SER A 64 -1.38 -9.08 -18.49
CA SER A 64 -2.63 -9.72 -18.92
C SER A 64 -3.12 -9.23 -20.29
N ASN A 65 -2.89 -7.96 -20.62
CA ASN A 65 -3.26 -7.37 -21.92
C ASN A 65 -2.27 -7.71 -23.04
N GLN A 66 -1.04 -8.10 -22.71
CA GLN A 66 -0.03 -8.55 -23.69
C GLN A 66 -0.17 -10.05 -24.03
N THR A 67 -1.00 -10.79 -23.30
CA THR A 67 -1.23 -12.23 -23.55
C THR A 67 -2.33 -12.52 -24.59
N ASP A 68 -2.77 -11.52 -25.36
CA ASP A 68 -3.68 -11.71 -26.49
C ASP A 68 -2.90 -11.69 -27.83
N PRO A 69 -2.43 -12.84 -28.36
CA PRO A 69 -1.72 -12.92 -29.64
C PRO A 69 -2.62 -12.62 -30.86
N SER A 70 -3.86 -12.13 -30.67
CA SER A 70 -4.81 -11.90 -31.77
C SER A 70 -4.94 -10.45 -32.27
N LEU A 71 -4.23 -9.48 -31.68
CA LEU A 71 -4.35 -8.06 -32.07
C LEU A 71 -3.10 -7.43 -32.72
N GLU A 72 -2.05 -8.20 -33.01
CA GLU A 72 -1.00 -7.77 -33.96
C GLU A 72 -1.40 -8.05 -35.42
N SER A 73 -2.48 -7.43 -35.89
CA SER A 73 -2.60 -7.12 -37.32
C SER A 73 -3.54 -5.95 -37.51
N SER A 74 -2.99 -4.73 -37.53
CA SER A 74 -3.38 -3.60 -38.39
C SER A 74 -2.89 -2.28 -37.78
N SER A 75 -1.62 -1.98 -38.01
CA SER A 75 -1.18 -0.60 -38.23
C SER A 75 -0.06 -0.64 -39.24
N SER A 76 -0.44 -1.03 -40.45
CA SER A 76 0.32 -0.78 -41.66
C SER A 76 0.44 0.73 -41.90
N ASN A 77 1.68 1.19 -42.01
CA ASN A 77 2.16 2.30 -42.85
C ASN A 77 1.15 3.42 -43.19
N VAL A 78 1.29 4.59 -42.57
CA VAL A 78 0.97 5.87 -43.23
C VAL A 78 2.01 6.95 -42.89
N HIS A 79 2.86 7.19 -43.90
CA HIS A 79 3.48 8.46 -44.32
C HIS A 79 4.71 9.06 -43.62
N ASN A 80 5.80 9.01 -44.40
CA ASN A 80 6.74 10.08 -44.83
C ASN A 80 7.37 10.99 -43.77
#